data_AF-A0A7X7L5F0-F1
#
_entry.id   AF-A0A7X7L5F0-F1
#
_cell.length_a   1.000
_cell.length_b   1.000
_cell.length_c   1.000
_cell.angle_alpha   90.00
_cell.angle_beta   90.00
_cell.angle_gamma   90.00
#
_symmetry.space_group_name_H-M   'P 1'
#
loop_
_entity.id
_entity.type
_entity.pdbx_description
1 polymer ?
#
loop_
_entity_poly.entity_id
_entity_poly.type
_entity_poly.pdbx_seq_one_letter_code
_entity_poly.pdbx_strand_id
1 'polypeptide(L)'
;MKNKITNTRLSNDQIGIFYIGQAGFLFKYNNIYVLIDPYLSDYVDRYCSTEKIKWKRKYAPPVEPQELSFVDYVICTHAHLDHMDPDTLSKIYLNRT
;
A
#
# COMPACT_ATOMS: atom_id res chain seq x y z
N MET A 1 -9.25 -6.00 2.92
CA MET A 1 -8.81 -6.21 1.51
C MET A 1 -8.06 -7.53 1.30
N LYS A 2 -7.21 -7.96 2.23
CA LYS A 2 -6.35 -9.16 2.12
C LYS A 2 -7.02 -10.39 1.49
N ASN A 3 -8.15 -10.82 2.04
CA ASN A 3 -8.89 -12.00 1.55
C ASN A 3 -9.33 -11.88 0.09
N LYS A 4 -9.70 -10.67 -0.37
CA LYS A 4 -10.07 -10.45 -1.77
C LYS A 4 -8.87 -10.72 -2.69
N ILE A 5 -7.69 -10.22 -2.30
CA ILE A 5 -6.45 -10.36 -3.08
C ILE A 5 -5.99 -11.82 -3.10
N THR A 6 -5.89 -12.45 -1.93
CA THR A 6 -5.39 -13.83 -1.81
C THR A 6 -6.33 -14.84 -2.45
N ASN A 7 -7.65 -14.65 -2.32
CA ASN A 7 -8.65 -15.58 -2.86
C ASN A 7 -9.02 -15.35 -4.33
N THR A 8 -8.59 -14.23 -4.94
CA THR A 8 -8.78 -14.03 -6.39
C THR A 8 -7.99 -15.10 -7.15
N ARG A 9 -8.70 -15.95 -7.88
CA ARG A 9 -8.09 -16.99 -8.73
C ARG A 9 -7.78 -16.40 -10.10
N LEU A 10 -6.55 -16.57 -10.54
CA LEU A 10 -6.05 -16.14 -11.84
C LEU A 10 -5.52 -17.37 -12.58
N SER A 11 -5.69 -17.40 -13.90
CA SER A 11 -4.91 -18.31 -14.74
C SER A 11 -3.46 -17.84 -14.88
N ASN A 12 -2.57 -18.69 -15.39
CA ASN A 12 -1.14 -18.38 -15.51
C ASN A 12 -0.83 -17.21 -16.46
N ASP A 13 -1.79 -16.83 -17.32
CA ASP A 13 -1.68 -15.73 -18.28
C ASP A 13 -2.38 -14.44 -17.81
N GLN A 14 -2.81 -14.40 -16.54
CA GLN A 14 -3.53 -13.26 -15.97
C GLN A 14 -2.74 -12.58 -14.85
N ILE A 15 -2.84 -11.25 -14.81
CA ILE A 15 -2.36 -10.43 -13.71
C ILE A 15 -3.58 -9.83 -13.01
N GLY A 16 -3.61 -9.94 -11.68
CA GLY A 16 -4.56 -9.23 -10.84
C GLY A 16 -3.98 -7.88 -10.44
N ILE A 17 -4.77 -6.81 -10.64
CA ILE A 17 -4.40 -5.45 -10.23
C ILE A 17 -5.43 -4.97 -9.22
N PHE A 18 -4.98 -4.58 -8.04
CA PHE A 18 -5.82 -4.14 -6.94
C PHE A 18 -5.43 -2.73 -6.52
N TYR A 19 -6.33 -1.78 -6.70
CA TYR A 19 -6.16 -0.44 -6.17
C TYR A 19 -6.32 -0.45 -4.65
N ILE A 20 -5.36 0.11 -3.93
CA ILE A 20 -5.34 0.17 -2.45
C ILE A 20 -5.38 1.62 -1.93
N GLY A 21 -5.75 2.57 -2.77
CA GLY A 21 -5.86 3.99 -2.41
C GLY A 21 -4.61 4.78 -2.78
N GLN A 22 -4.82 6.06 -3.07
CA GLN A 22 -3.82 7.08 -3.38
C GLN A 22 -3.04 6.70 -4.65
N ALA A 23 -1.72 6.60 -4.58
CA ALA A 23 -0.89 6.05 -5.66
C ALA A 23 -0.73 4.52 -5.57
N GLY A 24 -1.32 3.89 -4.55
CA GLY A 24 -1.03 2.52 -4.17
C GLY A 24 -1.74 1.47 -5.01
N PHE A 25 -0.96 0.50 -5.52
CA PHE A 25 -1.46 -0.67 -6.23
C PHE A 25 -0.80 -1.94 -5.71
N LEU A 26 -1.55 -3.04 -5.72
CA LEU A 26 -1.01 -4.38 -5.53
C LEU A 26 -1.21 -5.19 -6.80
N PHE A 27 -0.13 -5.80 -7.27
CA PHE A 27 -0.11 -6.72 -8.40
C PHE A 27 0.03 -8.16 -7.89
N LYS A 28 -0.82 -9.04 -8.40
CA LYS A 28 -0.75 -10.48 -8.17
C LYS A 28 -0.49 -11.17 -9.50
N TYR A 29 0.60 -11.92 -9.58
CA TYR A 29 0.90 -12.76 -10.72
C TYR A 29 1.40 -14.12 -10.21
N ASN A 30 0.71 -15.20 -10.59
CA ASN A 30 0.90 -16.52 -9.98
C ASN A 30 0.84 -16.42 -8.44
N ASN A 31 1.92 -16.80 -7.75
CA ASN A 31 2.06 -16.72 -6.29
C ASN A 31 2.91 -15.52 -5.83
N ILE A 32 3.19 -14.55 -6.71
CA ILE A 32 3.99 -13.36 -6.40
C ILE A 32 3.08 -12.15 -6.19
N TYR A 33 3.36 -11.39 -5.15
CA TYR A 33 2.62 -10.20 -4.73
C TYR A 33 3.57 -8.99 -4.68
N VAL A 34 3.34 -8.02 -5.55
CA VAL A 34 4.13 -6.79 -5.66
C VAL A 34 3.28 -5.60 -5.23
N LEU A 35 3.73 -4.86 -4.24
CA LEU A 35 3.09 -3.66 -3.72
C LEU A 35 3.81 -2.41 -4.25
N ILE A 36 3.07 -1.49 -4.86
CA ILE A 36 3.59 -0.23 -5.39
C ILE A 36 3.03 0.93 -4.56
N ASP A 37 3.89 1.88 -4.18
CA ASP A 37 3.57 3.16 -3.54
C ASP A 37 2.51 3.10 -2.41
N PRO A 38 2.70 2.27 -1.38
CA PRO A 38 1.69 2.11 -0.35
C PRO A 38 1.63 3.31 0.61
N TYR A 39 0.70 4.24 0.36
CA TYR A 39 0.30 5.26 1.34
C TYR A 39 -1.01 4.88 2.02
N LEU A 40 -0.90 4.19 3.16
CA LEU A 40 -2.02 3.65 3.93
C LEU A 40 -2.16 4.29 5.32
N SER A 41 -1.28 5.21 5.68
CA SER A 41 -1.41 6.03 6.89
C SER A 41 -1.89 7.46 6.54
N ASP A 42 -1.76 8.33 7.53
CA ASP A 42 -1.93 9.78 7.53
C ASP A 42 -0.58 10.52 7.72
N TYR A 43 0.57 9.90 7.39
CA TYR A 43 1.91 10.48 7.60
C TYR A 43 2.06 11.89 6.99
N VAL A 44 1.60 12.10 5.75
CA VAL A 44 1.66 13.41 5.09
C VAL A 44 0.77 14.42 5.81
N ASP A 45 -0.41 14.02 6.25
CA ASP A 45 -1.33 14.87 7.01
C ASP A 45 -0.65 15.40 8.29
N ARG A 46 0.04 14.52 9.03
CA ARG A 46 0.69 14.84 10.31
C ARG A 46 1.98 15.63 10.17
N TYR A 47 2.81 15.31 9.19
CA TYR A 47 4.20 15.80 9.13
C TYR A 47 4.48 16.78 8.00
N CYS A 48 3.61 16.88 6.98
CA CYS A 48 3.81 17.79 5.84
C CYS A 48 2.83 18.97 5.82
N SER A 49 1.85 19.00 6.73
CA SER A 49 0.93 20.13 6.86
C SER A 49 1.66 21.36 7.42
N THR A 50 1.35 22.53 6.87
CA THR A 50 1.81 23.85 7.34
C THR A 50 0.62 24.69 7.81
N GLU A 51 0.84 25.94 8.20
CA GLU A 51 -0.27 26.86 8.49
C GLU A 51 -1.09 27.20 7.24
N LYS A 52 -0.45 27.30 6.07
CA LYS A 52 -1.08 27.69 4.81
C LYS A 52 -1.65 26.51 4.02
N ILE A 53 -1.05 25.34 4.15
CA ILE A 53 -1.42 24.13 3.41
C ILE A 53 -1.73 23.03 4.41
N LYS A 54 -2.96 22.53 4.40
CA LYS A 54 -3.38 21.38 5.20
C LYS A 54 -3.56 20.19 4.28
N TRP A 55 -2.76 19.15 4.52
CA TRP A 55 -2.95 17.87 3.86
C TRP A 55 -3.97 17.06 4.65
N LYS A 56 -4.91 16.43 3.94
CA LYS A 56 -5.88 15.55 4.55
C LYS A 56 -6.22 14.39 3.63
N ARG A 57 -5.99 13.17 4.10
CA ARG A 57 -6.56 11.96 3.50
C ARG A 57 -8.09 12.06 3.56
N LYS A 58 -8.74 12.01 2.40
CA LYS A 58 -10.20 12.22 2.28
C LYS A 58 -11.05 10.96 2.51
N TYR A 59 -10.42 9.79 2.60
CA TYR A 59 -11.11 8.51 2.80
C TYR A 59 -10.21 7.56 3.61
N ALA A 60 -10.82 6.65 4.37
CA ALA A 60 -10.08 5.65 5.13
C ALA A 60 -9.23 4.76 4.20
N PRO A 61 -8.05 4.30 4.63
CA PRO A 61 -7.30 3.31 3.86
C PRO A 61 -8.18 2.04 3.68
N PRO A 62 -8.19 1.42 2.49
CA PRO A 62 -9.04 0.25 2.23
C PRO A 62 -8.48 -1.05 2.83
N VAL A 63 -7.30 -0.99 3.44
CA VAL A 63 -6.57 -2.09 4.06
C VAL A 63 -5.61 -1.54 5.10
N GLU A 64 -5.47 -2.24 6.22
CA GLU A 64 -4.45 -1.89 7.21
C GLU A 64 -3.06 -2.34 6.73
N PRO A 65 -1.98 -1.57 6.97
CA PRO A 65 -0.64 -1.94 6.54
C PRO A 65 -0.20 -3.34 6.97
N GLN A 66 -0.51 -3.75 8.20
CA GLN A 66 -0.12 -5.05 8.75
C GLN A 66 -0.81 -6.22 8.04
N GLU A 67 -1.98 -6.00 7.41
CA GLU A 67 -2.64 -7.03 6.61
C GLU A 67 -1.87 -7.36 5.33
N LEU A 68 -0.96 -6.48 4.88
CA LEU A 68 -0.15 -6.64 3.67
C LEU A 68 1.23 -7.26 3.93
N SER A 69 1.50 -7.81 5.11
CA SER A 69 2.82 -8.41 5.42
C SER A 69 3.18 -9.64 4.57
N PHE A 70 2.22 -10.18 3.82
CA PHE A 70 2.41 -11.30 2.90
C PHE A 70 3.03 -10.91 1.55
N VAL A 71 3.20 -9.61 1.25
CA VAL A 71 3.74 -9.18 -0.05
C VAL A 71 5.22 -9.53 -0.18
N ASP A 72 5.62 -9.99 -1.37
CA ASP A 72 7.01 -10.36 -1.64
C ASP A 72 7.88 -9.13 -1.82
N TYR A 73 7.37 -8.14 -2.57
CA TYR A 73 8.09 -6.93 -2.93
C TYR A 73 7.29 -5.68 -2.59
N VAL A 74 7.99 -4.64 -2.15
CA VAL A 74 7.47 -3.27 -2.06
C VAL A 74 8.34 -2.37 -2.90
N ILE A 75 7.73 -1.61 -3.80
CA ILE A 75 8.40 -0.66 -4.69
C ILE A 75 7.84 0.72 -4.39
N CYS A 76 8.72 1.66 -4.07
CA CYS A 76 8.41 3.09 -4.02
C CYS A 76 8.97 3.73 -5.28
N THR A 77 8.13 4.37 -6.08
CA THR A 77 8.52 5.02 -7.34
C THR A 77 9.50 6.17 -7.11
N HIS A 78 9.33 6.91 -6.01
CA HIS A 78 10.21 7.98 -5.57
C HIS A 78 10.03 8.26 -4.08
N ALA A 79 10.86 9.15 -3.52
CA ALA A 79 11.00 9.35 -2.07
C ALA A 79 9.97 10.30 -1.43
N HIS A 80 8.98 10.81 -2.17
CA HIS A 80 7.94 11.62 -1.55
C HIS A 80 7.07 10.77 -0.60
N LEU A 81 6.63 11.36 0.50
CA LEU A 81 6.04 10.65 1.63
C LEU A 81 4.62 10.11 1.37
N ASP A 82 3.96 10.57 0.31
CA ASP A 82 2.70 10.02 -0.21
C ASP A 82 2.92 8.80 -1.13
N HIS A 83 4.18 8.41 -1.37
CA HIS A 83 4.59 7.19 -2.09
C HIS A 83 5.47 6.28 -1.20
N MET A 84 6.36 6.86 -0.40
CA MET A 84 7.29 6.20 0.51
C MET A 84 6.94 6.51 1.98
N ASP A 85 5.76 6.06 2.41
CA ASP A 85 5.22 6.31 3.74
C ASP A 85 5.92 5.48 4.84
N PRO A 86 6.70 6.10 5.75
CA PRO A 86 7.45 5.37 6.77
C PRO A 86 6.57 4.55 7.72
N ASP A 87 5.38 5.04 8.05
CA ASP A 87 4.45 4.37 8.97
C ASP A 87 3.86 3.12 8.32
N THR A 88 3.47 3.23 7.05
CA THR A 88 2.95 2.09 6.29
C THR A 88 4.03 1.04 6.09
N LEU A 89 5.22 1.44 5.64
CA LEU A 89 6.34 0.53 5.38
C LEU A 89 6.79 -0.20 6.65
N SER A 90 6.92 0.52 7.77
CA SER A 90 7.32 -0.07 9.05
C SER A 90 6.32 -1.12 9.54
N LYS A 91 5.02 -0.81 9.45
CA LYS A 91 3.95 -1.75 9.86
C LYS A 91 3.89 -2.99 8.98
N ILE A 92 4.16 -2.87 7.67
CA ILE A 92 4.28 -4.04 6.77
C ILE A 92 5.48 -4.90 7.19
N TYR A 93 6.65 -4.28 7.40
CA TYR A 93 7.90 -4.99 7.71
C TYR A 93 7.85 -5.72 9.06
N LEU A 94 7.41 -5.04 10.12
CA LEU A 94 7.38 -5.60 11.49
C LEU A 94 6.41 -6.77 11.65
N ASN A 95 5.50 -6.98 10.70
CA ASN A 95 4.50 -8.06 10.73
C ASN A 95 4.80 -9.17 9.71
N ARG A 96 6.01 -9.21 9.14
CA ARG A 96 6.47 -10.34 8.33
C ARG A 96 6.74 -11.53 9.27
N THR A 97 6.00 -12.62 9.06
CA THR A 97 6.19 -13.92 9.72
C THR A 97 7.21 -14.76 8.99
#